data_AF-A0AA88QM63-F1
#
_entry.id   AF-A0AA88QM63-F1
#
_cell.length_a   1.000
_cell.length_b   1.000
_cell.length_c   1.000
_cell.angle_alpha   90.00
_cell.angle_beta   90.00
_cell.angle_gamma   90.00
#
_symmetry.space_group_name_H-M   'P 1'
#
loop_
_entity.id
_entity.type
_entity.pdbx_description
1 polymer ?
#
loop_
_entity_poly.entity_id
_entity_poly.type
_entity_poly.pdbx_seq_one_letter_code
_entity_poly.pdbx_strand_id
1 'polypeptide(L)'
;GNSGDVRLNGFDAATKHSVENELILVKLENIFWVGNLFRGGGGFGNCLRRWWTEHLVSAEAFIFLIAEFILFRLSDDPKKIDHLLALDGAEERLHMFKADLLEEGSFDEEISGCDGVFHTASPFFYAADDPQAELIDPAVNGTLNVLGACAKAPSVKRVVVTSSIAAVAINLRVKTADEVVDEDWWSDTEFCTEMKLWYVLSKTLAEDAAWDFAEENGIDMVTMNPAMIIGPLLQPTLNTSATEILEIINGAKTFPNSSLGWVNVKDVANAHIQAFEIPSAEGRYCLVERVAHFSEVVDILRKLYPSYELPEQCADDPPFRPTYQISQEKAKTLGIDFIPLEESIKETVESLKEKGFHES
;
A
#
# COMPACT_ATOMS: atom_id res chain seq x y z
N GLY A 1 -3.30 -39.99 16.76
CA GLY A 1 -2.98 -40.49 15.41
C GLY A 1 -3.42 -39.44 14.43
N ASN A 2 -2.46 -38.90 13.67
CA ASN A 2 -2.55 -37.87 12.62
C ASN A 2 -3.06 -36.47 13.02
N SER A 3 -2.18 -35.71 13.69
CA SER A 3 -2.11 -34.25 13.55
C SER A 3 -1.31 -33.95 12.27
N GLY A 4 -1.98 -33.46 11.23
CA GLY A 4 -1.36 -33.05 9.98
C GLY A 4 -0.58 -31.74 10.18
N ASP A 5 0.73 -31.83 10.00
CA ASP A 5 1.70 -30.74 10.03
C ASP A 5 1.44 -29.81 8.83
N VAL A 6 0.75 -28.67 9.03
CA VAL A 6 0.55 -27.66 7.98
C VAL A 6 1.81 -26.80 7.91
N ARG A 7 2.76 -27.20 7.08
CA ARG A 7 3.93 -26.38 6.75
C ARG A 7 3.61 -25.51 5.53
N LEU A 8 3.45 -24.21 5.75
CA LEU A 8 3.55 -23.20 4.71
C LEU A 8 5.03 -22.98 4.42
N ASN A 9 5.63 -23.85 3.61
CA ASN A 9 7.00 -23.69 3.13
C ASN A 9 6.97 -23.01 1.76
N GLY A 10 7.42 -21.75 1.68
CA GLY A 10 7.51 -21.03 0.41
C GLY A 10 8.26 -19.70 0.44
N PHE A 11 9.02 -19.40 1.50
CA PHE A 11 9.85 -18.20 1.56
C PHE A 11 11.32 -18.62 1.69
N ASP A 12 12.03 -18.69 0.56
CA ASP A 12 13.47 -18.86 0.56
C ASP A 12 14.13 -17.53 0.94
N ALA A 13 14.94 -17.58 2.00
CA ALA A 13 15.60 -16.45 2.62
C ALA A 13 16.88 -16.06 1.88
N ALA A 14 16.98 -14.83 1.37
CA ALA A 14 18.28 -14.19 1.10
C ALA A 14 18.16 -12.68 0.84
N THR A 15 18.31 -11.84 1.87
CA THR A 15 19.35 -10.79 1.98
C THR A 15 19.16 -9.97 3.27
N LYS A 16 20.08 -10.11 4.24
CA LYS A 16 20.18 -9.28 5.45
C LYS A 16 20.98 -8.03 5.13
N HIS A 17 20.54 -6.81 5.48
CA HIS A 17 21.40 -5.63 5.75
C HIS A 17 20.74 -4.74 6.84
N SER A 18 21.55 -4.11 7.69
CA SER A 18 21.13 -3.27 8.83
C SER A 18 20.40 -1.99 8.39
N VAL A 19 19.30 -1.63 9.07
CA VAL A 19 18.41 -0.52 8.73
C VAL A 19 18.71 0.72 9.57
N GLU A 20 19.01 1.84 8.91
CA GLU A 20 18.92 3.20 9.47
C GLU A 20 17.57 3.80 9.02
N ASN A 21 16.69 4.11 9.98
CA ASN A 21 15.34 4.68 9.76
C ASN A 21 15.44 6.17 9.44
N GLU A 22 14.81 6.67 8.38
CA GLU A 22 14.91 8.09 8.03
C GLU A 22 13.66 8.56 7.24
N LEU A 23 12.93 9.66 7.54
CA LEU A 23 11.64 9.99 6.87
C LEU A 23 11.52 11.39 6.20
N ILE A 24 10.68 11.53 5.15
CA ILE A 24 10.32 12.83 4.50
C ILE A 24 8.80 13.08 4.48
N LEU A 25 8.45 14.36 4.38
CA LEU A 25 7.08 14.90 4.48
C LEU A 25 6.73 15.75 3.26
N VAL A 26 5.50 15.68 2.77
CA VAL A 26 4.98 16.52 1.68
C VAL A 26 3.90 17.43 2.25
N LYS A 27 4.07 18.75 2.15
CA LYS A 27 3.00 19.73 2.40
C LYS A 27 2.50 20.30 1.09
N LEU A 28 1.26 20.05 0.70
CA LEU A 28 0.58 20.68 -0.44
C LEU A 28 -0.54 21.58 0.09
N GLU A 29 -0.37 22.91 0.03
CA GLU A 29 -1.39 23.92 0.39
C GLU A 29 -2.29 23.50 1.59
N ASN A 30 -1.64 23.15 2.71
CA ASN A 30 -2.19 22.66 4.00
C ASN A 30 -2.49 21.16 4.14
N ILE A 31 -2.15 20.26 3.22
CA ILE A 31 -2.25 18.80 3.46
C ILE A 31 -0.87 18.23 3.76
N PHE A 32 -0.74 17.33 4.75
CA PHE A 32 0.52 16.73 5.23
C PHE A 32 0.61 15.21 5.02
N TRP A 33 1.83 14.64 4.91
CA TRP A 33 2.11 13.26 4.42
C TRP A 33 3.27 12.53 5.13
N VAL A 34 3.26 11.19 5.13
CA VAL A 34 4.27 10.28 5.77
C VAL A 34 4.37 8.93 5.02
N GLY A 35 5.54 8.27 4.76
CA GLY A 35 5.61 6.98 3.98
C GLY A 35 6.78 5.92 4.17
N ASN A 36 7.17 5.11 3.14
CA ASN A 36 8.17 3.98 3.05
C ASN A 36 8.69 3.63 1.61
N LEU A 37 9.94 4.00 1.21
CA LEU A 37 10.53 3.86 -0.16
C LEU A 37 11.87 3.08 -0.22
N PHE A 38 12.19 2.52 -1.38
CA PHE A 38 13.58 2.43 -1.88
C PHE A 38 14.06 3.65 -2.70
N ARG A 39 14.29 3.59 -4.04
CA ARG A 39 15.25 4.48 -4.76
C ARG A 39 15.04 4.63 -6.29
N GLY A 40 14.04 5.42 -6.75
CA GLY A 40 13.72 5.66 -8.18
C GLY A 40 14.40 6.84 -8.91
N GLY A 41 13.59 7.84 -9.33
CA GLY A 41 13.97 9.03 -10.15
C GLY A 41 13.95 8.81 -11.68
N GLY A 42 13.27 9.59 -12.53
CA GLY A 42 12.30 10.68 -12.33
C GLY A 42 12.07 11.52 -13.62
N GLY A 43 10.88 12.13 -13.84
CA GLY A 43 10.67 13.05 -14.98
C GLY A 43 9.22 13.32 -15.47
N PHE A 44 8.77 14.58 -15.36
CA PHE A 44 7.81 15.35 -16.19
C PHE A 44 6.34 14.89 -16.41
N GLY A 45 5.40 15.82 -16.23
CA GLY A 45 4.09 15.89 -16.94
C GLY A 45 4.00 17.14 -17.84
N ASN A 46 2.78 17.55 -18.27
CA ASN A 46 2.46 18.98 -18.51
C ASN A 46 0.97 19.35 -18.78
N CYS A 47 0.38 20.16 -17.88
CA CYS A 47 -0.44 21.38 -18.15
C CYS A 47 -1.84 21.30 -18.84
N LEU A 48 -2.84 22.18 -18.61
CA LEU A 48 -3.14 23.15 -17.52
C LEU A 48 -4.65 23.61 -17.54
N ARG A 49 -5.64 22.70 -17.70
CA ARG A 49 -7.06 22.93 -17.26
C ARG A 49 -7.93 21.67 -17.15
N ARG A 50 -7.41 20.55 -17.66
CA ARG A 50 -7.65 19.17 -17.22
C ARG A 50 -7.03 18.91 -15.82
N TRP A 51 -6.84 20.00 -15.07
CA TRP A 51 -5.72 20.36 -14.18
C TRP A 51 -6.05 20.25 -12.69
N TRP A 52 -6.99 19.38 -12.35
CA TRP A 52 -7.36 19.13 -10.96
C TRP A 52 -7.59 17.63 -10.77
N THR A 53 -8.21 16.97 -11.75
CA THR A 53 -8.22 15.51 -11.90
C THR A 53 -6.88 14.92 -12.37
N GLU A 54 -6.02 15.71 -13.03
CA GLU A 54 -4.66 15.28 -13.42
C GLU A 54 -3.55 16.01 -12.63
N HIS A 55 -3.84 16.95 -11.72
CA HIS A 55 -2.80 17.85 -11.16
C HIS A 55 -2.89 18.18 -9.64
N LEU A 56 -3.66 17.43 -8.84
CA LEU A 56 -3.07 16.90 -7.60
C LEU A 56 -2.19 15.77 -8.09
N VAL A 57 -0.87 16.02 -8.13
CA VAL A 57 -0.14 15.74 -9.37
C VAL A 57 -0.35 14.30 -9.81
N SER A 58 -0.89 14.14 -11.04
CA SER A 58 -1.90 13.13 -11.44
C SER A 58 -1.81 11.84 -10.66
N ALA A 59 -2.93 11.22 -10.31
CA ALA A 59 -3.05 9.89 -9.68
C ALA A 59 -1.76 9.04 -9.74
N GLU A 60 -1.13 8.86 -10.90
CA GLU A 60 0.31 8.58 -11.17
C GLU A 60 1.37 8.90 -10.09
N ALA A 61 1.24 9.93 -9.26
CA ALA A 61 2.17 10.25 -8.16
C ALA A 61 1.58 10.12 -6.76
N PHE A 62 0.31 10.52 -6.60
CA PHE A 62 -0.46 10.19 -5.40
C PHE A 62 -0.55 8.64 -5.22
N ILE A 63 -0.31 7.90 -6.32
CA ILE A 63 -0.11 6.46 -6.51
C ILE A 63 0.89 5.87 -5.50
N PHE A 64 2.16 6.22 -5.62
CA PHE A 64 3.22 5.46 -4.96
C PHE A 64 3.48 6.00 -3.56
N LEU A 65 3.16 7.27 -3.31
CA LEU A 65 2.83 7.80 -1.99
C LEU A 65 1.82 6.93 -1.20
N ILE A 66 1.17 5.96 -1.84
CA ILE A 66 0.21 4.99 -1.30
C ILE A 66 0.59 3.50 -1.61
N ALA A 67 1.76 3.22 -2.21
CA ALA A 67 2.18 1.86 -2.59
C ALA A 67 3.71 1.54 -2.60
N GLU A 68 4.58 2.53 -2.74
CA GLU A 68 6.00 2.55 -2.33
C GLU A 68 6.21 3.99 -1.84
N PHE A 69 5.79 4.22 -0.61
CA PHE A 69 5.50 5.53 -0.01
C PHE A 69 6.83 6.28 0.32
N ILE A 70 6.85 7.45 0.98
CA ILE A 70 8.11 8.22 1.18
C ILE A 70 8.78 8.14 2.58
N LEU A 71 10.05 7.73 2.66
CA LEU A 71 10.81 7.54 3.93
C LEU A 71 12.34 7.80 3.72
N PHE A 72 12.77 9.07 3.79
CA PHE A 72 14.20 9.46 3.87
C PHE A 72 14.42 10.90 4.42
N ARG A 73 15.37 11.15 5.33
CA ARG A 73 15.50 12.39 6.18
C ARG A 73 16.09 13.60 5.43
N LEU A 74 15.36 14.20 4.50
CA LEU A 74 15.91 15.17 3.52
C LEU A 74 17.15 14.58 2.83
N SER A 75 16.93 13.51 2.06
CA SER A 75 18.03 12.78 1.42
C SER A 75 18.51 13.53 0.18
N ASP A 76 19.80 13.82 0.15
CA ASP A 76 20.49 14.30 -1.06
C ASP A 76 20.56 13.23 -2.17
N ASP A 77 19.93 12.06 -2.01
CA ASP A 77 19.89 11.02 -3.04
C ASP A 77 18.85 11.37 -4.12
N PRO A 78 19.30 11.76 -5.32
CA PRO A 78 18.39 12.20 -6.38
C PRO A 78 17.42 11.09 -6.79
N LYS A 79 17.79 9.81 -6.65
CA LYS A 79 16.89 8.69 -6.97
C LYS A 79 15.62 8.71 -6.10
N LYS A 80 15.75 9.18 -4.87
CA LYS A 80 14.65 9.20 -3.91
C LYS A 80 13.71 10.39 -4.10
N ILE A 81 14.19 11.50 -4.66
CA ILE A 81 13.43 12.76 -4.69
C ILE A 81 13.15 13.29 -6.09
N ASP A 82 13.96 12.95 -7.10
CA ASP A 82 13.85 13.56 -8.43
C ASP A 82 12.51 13.24 -9.10
N HIS A 83 11.97 12.04 -8.88
CA HIS A 83 10.67 11.68 -9.44
C HIS A 83 9.51 12.45 -8.80
N LEU A 84 9.69 12.95 -7.56
CA LEU A 84 8.73 13.84 -6.90
C LEU A 84 8.92 15.29 -7.33
N LEU A 85 10.17 15.76 -7.39
CA LEU A 85 10.50 17.13 -7.81
C LEU A 85 10.17 17.37 -9.29
N ALA A 86 10.16 16.31 -10.11
CA ALA A 86 9.81 16.39 -11.52
C ALA A 86 8.28 16.39 -11.77
N LEU A 87 7.46 16.30 -10.73
CA LEU A 87 6.00 16.36 -10.84
C LEU A 87 5.55 17.79 -11.18
N ASP A 88 4.56 17.89 -12.05
CA ASP A 88 3.94 19.17 -12.40
C ASP A 88 3.43 19.91 -11.16
N GLY A 89 4.02 21.07 -10.87
CA GLY A 89 3.63 21.89 -9.74
C GLY A 89 4.37 21.59 -8.43
N ALA A 90 5.31 20.65 -8.44
CA ALA A 90 6.15 20.36 -7.28
C ALA A 90 7.01 21.57 -6.89
N GLU A 91 7.62 22.27 -7.86
CA GLU A 91 8.47 23.43 -7.59
C GLU A 91 7.74 24.51 -6.77
N GLU A 92 6.45 24.71 -6.99
CA GLU A 92 5.66 25.74 -6.31
C GLU A 92 4.97 25.25 -5.04
N ARG A 93 4.60 23.96 -4.95
CA ARG A 93 3.69 23.45 -3.90
C ARG A 93 4.26 22.29 -3.10
N LEU A 94 5.26 21.55 -3.58
CA LEU A 94 5.85 20.44 -2.86
C LEU A 94 6.89 20.99 -1.89
N HIS A 95 6.56 20.99 -0.60
CA HIS A 95 7.52 21.26 0.45
C HIS A 95 7.98 19.96 1.10
N MET A 96 9.29 19.73 1.10
CA MET A 96 9.93 18.56 1.68
C MET A 96 10.52 18.92 3.05
N PHE A 97 10.20 18.10 4.05
CA PHE A 97 10.74 18.26 5.40
C PHE A 97 11.31 16.95 5.92
N LYS A 98 12.22 17.05 6.86
CA LYS A 98 12.85 15.90 7.51
C LYS A 98 12.07 15.54 8.76
N ALA A 99 11.67 14.28 8.86
CA ALA A 99 11.08 13.72 10.07
C ALA A 99 11.60 12.30 10.31
N ASP A 100 11.23 11.71 11.43
CA ASP A 100 11.49 10.30 11.71
C ASP A 100 10.28 9.71 12.41
N LEU A 101 9.76 8.63 11.83
CA LEU A 101 8.56 7.94 12.31
C LEU A 101 8.64 7.55 13.79
N LEU A 102 9.83 7.24 14.28
CA LEU A 102 10.05 6.78 15.65
C LEU A 102 10.62 7.87 16.57
N GLU A 103 10.93 9.05 16.04
CA GLU A 103 11.35 10.20 16.84
C GLU A 103 10.14 11.01 17.27
N GLU A 104 9.87 11.01 18.57
CA GLU A 104 8.74 11.75 19.16
C GLU A 104 8.85 13.25 18.83
N GLY A 105 7.75 13.83 18.33
CA GLY A 105 7.66 15.26 18.03
C GLY A 105 8.28 15.68 16.70
N SER A 106 8.86 14.75 15.93
CA SER A 106 9.45 15.04 14.61
C SER A 106 8.47 15.50 13.53
N PHE A 107 7.16 15.44 13.83
CA PHE A 107 6.07 15.87 12.95
C PHE A 107 5.32 17.11 13.46
N ASP A 108 5.58 17.54 14.70
CA ASP A 108 4.75 18.53 15.40
C ASP A 108 4.74 19.89 14.68
N GLU A 109 5.90 20.35 14.18
CA GLU A 109 6.03 21.66 13.51
C GLU A 109 5.34 21.65 12.14
N GLU A 110 5.54 20.60 11.35
CA GLU A 110 5.08 20.59 9.96
C GLU A 110 3.60 20.22 9.82
N ILE A 111 3.07 19.37 10.71
CA ILE A 111 1.63 19.10 10.81
C ILE A 111 0.88 20.36 11.26
N SER A 112 1.53 21.22 12.04
CA SER A 112 0.93 22.49 12.47
C SER A 112 0.52 23.35 11.27
N GLY A 113 -0.75 23.76 11.26
CA GLY A 113 -1.34 24.53 10.18
C GLY A 113 -1.79 23.70 8.97
N CYS A 114 -1.72 22.37 9.03
CA CYS A 114 -2.31 21.50 8.02
C CYS A 114 -3.79 21.21 8.33
N ASP A 115 -4.61 21.19 7.29
CA ASP A 115 -6.03 20.85 7.28
C ASP A 115 -6.26 19.32 7.29
N GLY A 116 -5.31 18.55 6.76
CA GLY A 116 -5.42 17.09 6.67
C GLY A 116 -4.07 16.40 6.75
N VAL A 117 -4.07 15.16 7.24
CA VAL A 117 -2.86 14.33 7.32
C VAL A 117 -3.11 12.98 6.67
N PHE A 118 -2.24 12.59 5.73
CA PHE A 118 -2.23 11.30 5.07
C PHE A 118 -1.08 10.47 5.63
N HIS A 119 -1.39 9.60 6.57
CA HIS A 119 -0.41 8.71 7.19
C HIS A 119 -0.34 7.41 6.40
N THR A 120 0.66 7.31 5.52
CA THR A 120 0.86 6.14 4.67
C THR A 120 2.15 5.38 5.03
N ALA A 121 2.89 5.86 6.04
CA ALA A 121 4.11 5.24 6.54
C ALA A 121 3.85 3.97 7.31
N SER A 122 4.46 2.89 6.84
CA SER A 122 4.49 1.61 7.53
C SER A 122 5.74 0.85 7.12
N PRO A 123 6.45 0.19 8.05
CA PRO A 123 7.41 -0.84 7.66
C PRO A 123 6.68 -1.95 6.87
N PHE A 124 7.35 -2.52 5.88
CA PHE A 124 6.86 -3.63 5.07
C PHE A 124 8.00 -4.60 4.75
N PHE A 125 8.01 -5.77 5.40
CA PHE A 125 8.85 -6.90 5.02
C PHE A 125 8.27 -8.21 5.60
N TYR A 126 8.43 -9.30 4.86
CA TYR A 126 7.88 -10.62 5.23
C TYR A 126 8.75 -11.40 6.21
N ALA A 127 10.04 -11.10 6.27
CA ALA A 127 11.00 -11.78 7.13
C ALA A 127 11.68 -10.76 8.04
N ALA A 128 11.68 -11.05 9.34
CA ALA A 128 12.33 -10.28 10.39
C ALA A 128 13.01 -11.26 11.35
N ASP A 129 14.23 -10.95 11.80
CA ASP A 129 14.90 -11.76 12.83
C ASP A 129 14.19 -11.54 14.18
N ASP A 130 13.82 -10.28 14.48
CA ASP A 130 12.95 -9.89 15.59
C ASP A 130 11.69 -9.17 15.07
N PRO A 131 10.59 -9.90 14.79
CA PRO A 131 9.35 -9.31 14.28
C PRO A 131 8.73 -8.25 15.21
N GLN A 132 8.98 -8.34 16.52
CA GLN A 132 8.44 -7.37 17.46
C GLN A 132 9.15 -6.03 17.26
N ALA A 133 10.48 -6.01 17.38
CA ALA A 133 11.27 -4.78 17.31
C ALA A 133 11.37 -4.20 15.88
N GLU A 134 11.35 -5.05 14.85
CA GLU A 134 11.57 -4.63 13.47
C GLU A 134 10.28 -4.25 12.75
N LEU A 135 9.14 -4.87 13.08
CA LEU A 135 7.91 -4.73 12.30
C LEU A 135 6.71 -4.25 13.12
N ILE A 136 6.43 -4.87 14.26
CA ILE A 136 5.24 -4.55 15.07
C ILE A 136 5.41 -3.22 15.79
N ASP A 137 6.48 -3.06 16.58
CA ASP A 137 6.73 -1.85 17.36
C ASP A 137 6.84 -0.62 16.46
N PRO A 138 7.58 -0.64 15.32
CA PRO A 138 7.65 0.54 14.47
C PRO A 138 6.34 0.89 13.77
N ALA A 139 5.52 -0.11 13.42
CA ALA A 139 4.21 0.13 12.82
C ALA A 139 3.24 0.79 13.81
N VAL A 140 3.16 0.27 15.04
CA VAL A 140 2.27 0.79 16.09
C VAL A 140 2.78 2.15 16.59
N ASN A 141 4.03 2.22 17.07
CA ASN A 141 4.59 3.45 17.64
C ASN A 141 4.70 4.56 16.61
N GLY A 142 5.02 4.22 15.36
CA GLY A 142 5.05 5.19 14.27
C GLY A 142 3.69 5.82 13.99
N THR A 143 2.65 4.99 13.96
CA THR A 143 1.27 5.46 13.76
C THR A 143 0.82 6.35 14.91
N LEU A 144 1.08 5.93 16.16
CA LEU A 144 0.75 6.72 17.34
C LEU A 144 1.54 8.04 17.42
N ASN A 145 2.78 8.07 16.94
CA ASN A 145 3.57 9.30 16.90
C ASN A 145 2.95 10.34 15.95
N VAL A 146 2.55 9.93 14.75
CA VAL A 146 1.88 10.82 13.78
C VAL A 146 0.53 11.29 14.30
N LEU A 147 -0.28 10.39 14.87
CA LEU A 147 -1.57 10.75 15.47
C LEU A 147 -1.40 11.67 16.69
N GLY A 148 -0.36 11.47 17.48
CA GLY A 148 0.01 12.34 18.60
C GLY A 148 0.33 13.77 18.14
N ALA A 149 1.03 13.92 17.02
CA ALA A 149 1.26 15.23 16.41
C ALA A 149 -0.05 15.85 15.85
N CYS A 150 -0.93 15.04 15.25
CA CYS A 150 -2.25 15.49 14.81
C CYS A 150 -3.12 15.99 15.98
N ALA A 151 -3.12 15.28 17.11
CA ALA A 151 -3.87 15.67 18.31
C ALA A 151 -3.44 17.03 18.87
N LYS A 152 -2.16 17.40 18.69
CA LYS A 152 -1.61 18.69 19.11
C LYS A 152 -1.92 19.83 18.14
N ALA A 153 -2.40 19.54 16.93
CA ALA A 153 -2.56 20.50 15.84
C ALA A 153 -4.05 20.82 15.58
N PRO A 154 -4.61 21.92 16.14
CA PRO A 154 -6.05 22.23 16.01
C PRO A 154 -6.52 22.53 14.59
N SER A 155 -5.59 22.71 13.64
CA SER A 155 -5.90 22.90 12.22
C SER A 155 -6.32 21.61 11.51
N VAL A 156 -5.87 20.45 12.01
CA VAL A 156 -6.12 19.16 11.36
C VAL A 156 -7.60 18.81 11.49
N LYS A 157 -8.27 18.65 10.35
CA LYS A 157 -9.69 18.33 10.27
C LYS A 157 -9.95 16.85 10.12
N ARG A 158 -9.07 16.13 9.42
CA ARG A 158 -9.18 14.68 9.21
C ARG A 158 -7.81 14.05 8.98
N VAL A 159 -7.64 12.84 9.50
CA VAL A 159 -6.50 11.98 9.23
C VAL A 159 -6.94 10.80 8.36
N VAL A 160 -6.27 10.58 7.24
CA VAL A 160 -6.46 9.41 6.37
C VAL A 160 -5.27 8.47 6.59
N VAL A 161 -5.53 7.27 7.11
CA VAL A 161 -4.50 6.28 7.42
C VAL A 161 -4.52 5.16 6.37
N THR A 162 -3.36 4.83 5.80
CA THR A 162 -3.22 3.65 4.94
C THR A 162 -2.98 2.40 5.78
N SER A 163 -4.04 1.64 6.00
CA SER A 163 -3.97 0.30 6.57
C SER A 163 -3.77 -0.74 5.44
N SER A 164 -4.38 -1.91 5.55
CA SER A 164 -4.28 -3.00 4.57
C SER A 164 -5.48 -3.93 4.70
N ILE A 165 -5.81 -4.65 3.62
CA ILE A 165 -6.73 -5.80 3.69
C ILE A 165 -6.21 -6.88 4.64
N ALA A 166 -4.90 -6.87 4.95
CA ALA A 166 -4.31 -7.73 5.97
C ALA A 166 -4.90 -7.49 7.37
N ALA A 167 -5.42 -6.30 7.68
CA ALA A 167 -6.11 -6.04 8.95
C ALA A 167 -7.61 -6.46 8.94
N VAL A 168 -8.12 -6.90 7.79
CA VAL A 168 -9.54 -7.21 7.58
C VAL A 168 -9.77 -8.72 7.39
N ALA A 169 -9.02 -9.34 6.47
CA ALA A 169 -9.42 -10.61 5.87
C ALA A 169 -8.75 -11.85 6.48
N ILE A 170 -7.82 -11.73 7.43
CA ILE A 170 -7.04 -12.87 7.92
C ILE A 170 -7.58 -13.34 9.27
N ASN A 171 -8.54 -14.24 9.24
CA ASN A 171 -9.16 -14.82 10.43
C ASN A 171 -9.57 -16.27 10.19
N LEU A 172 -10.02 -16.95 11.25
CA LEU A 172 -10.41 -18.36 11.23
C LEU A 172 -11.68 -18.65 10.41
N ARG A 173 -12.36 -17.64 9.84
CA ARG A 173 -13.56 -17.83 9.03
C ARG A 173 -13.18 -18.43 7.67
N VAL A 174 -13.87 -19.51 7.30
CA VAL A 174 -13.64 -20.23 6.04
C VAL A 174 -14.21 -19.42 4.88
N LYS A 175 -13.32 -18.72 4.17
CA LYS A 175 -13.69 -17.94 2.99
C LYS A 175 -14.02 -18.87 1.84
N THR A 176 -15.29 -18.84 1.44
CA THR A 176 -15.78 -19.52 0.24
C THR A 176 -16.15 -18.48 -0.82
N ALA A 177 -16.38 -18.91 -2.06
CA ALA A 177 -16.74 -18.01 -3.16
C ALA A 177 -18.04 -17.21 -2.90
N ASP A 178 -18.90 -17.68 -1.99
CA ASP A 178 -20.18 -17.07 -1.61
C ASP A 178 -20.05 -16.09 -0.42
N GLU A 179 -18.90 -16.06 0.27
CA GLU A 179 -18.67 -15.09 1.35
C GLU A 179 -18.17 -13.76 0.79
N VAL A 180 -18.80 -12.68 1.26
CA VAL A 180 -18.38 -11.30 0.99
C VAL A 180 -17.72 -10.77 2.27
N VAL A 181 -16.42 -10.52 2.19
CA VAL A 181 -15.66 -9.82 3.24
C VAL A 181 -15.94 -8.32 3.09
N ASP A 182 -16.20 -7.62 4.18
CA ASP A 182 -16.45 -6.18 4.20
C ASP A 182 -15.68 -5.49 5.34
N GLU A 183 -15.93 -4.20 5.54
CA GLU A 183 -15.23 -3.37 6.51
C GLU A 183 -15.50 -3.71 7.99
N ASP A 184 -16.53 -4.51 8.28
CA ASP A 184 -16.82 -4.98 9.65
C ASP A 184 -15.94 -6.17 10.06
N TRP A 185 -15.19 -6.74 9.11
CA TRP A 185 -14.28 -7.85 9.38
C TRP A 185 -12.95 -7.37 9.94
N TRP A 186 -12.44 -8.11 10.92
CA TRP A 186 -11.11 -7.92 11.46
C TRP A 186 -10.29 -9.20 11.35
N SER A 187 -9.00 -9.02 11.15
CA SER A 187 -8.04 -10.10 11.26
C SER A 187 -7.86 -10.53 12.71
N ASP A 188 -7.63 -11.82 12.91
CA ASP A 188 -7.52 -12.43 14.23
C ASP A 188 -6.04 -12.41 14.68
N THR A 189 -5.75 -11.60 15.71
CA THR A 189 -4.38 -11.37 16.18
C THR A 189 -3.76 -12.61 16.83
N GLU A 190 -4.56 -13.45 17.50
CA GLU A 190 -4.10 -14.70 18.09
C GLU A 190 -3.71 -15.68 16.98
N PHE A 191 -4.56 -15.86 15.98
CA PHE A 191 -4.28 -16.69 14.81
C PHE A 191 -3.04 -16.20 14.05
N CYS A 192 -2.91 -14.88 13.83
CA CYS A 192 -1.74 -14.31 13.17
C CYS A 192 -0.45 -14.58 13.96
N THR A 193 -0.52 -14.53 15.29
CA THR A 193 0.62 -14.84 16.17
C THR A 193 0.99 -16.32 16.09
N GLU A 194 0.02 -17.22 16.20
CA GLU A 194 0.24 -18.67 16.12
C GLU A 194 0.84 -19.09 14.78
N MET A 195 0.34 -18.53 13.68
CA MET A 195 0.80 -18.80 12.32
C MET A 195 2.02 -17.98 11.91
N LYS A 196 2.55 -17.13 12.80
CA LYS A 196 3.70 -16.25 12.55
C LYS A 196 3.51 -15.31 11.35
N LEU A 197 2.28 -14.84 11.15
CA LEU A 197 1.90 -13.89 10.10
C LEU A 197 2.20 -12.46 10.56
N TRP A 198 3.48 -12.15 10.78
CA TRP A 198 3.89 -10.92 11.49
C TRP A 198 3.50 -9.62 10.81
N TYR A 199 3.50 -9.58 9.47
CA TYR A 199 3.02 -8.41 8.71
C TYR A 199 1.51 -8.19 8.90
N VAL A 200 0.74 -9.27 8.90
CA VAL A 200 -0.70 -9.21 9.14
C VAL A 200 -0.97 -8.73 10.56
N LEU A 201 -0.24 -9.27 11.53
CA LEU A 201 -0.33 -8.87 12.92
C LEU A 201 0.03 -7.39 13.11
N SER A 202 1.14 -6.92 12.53
CA SER A 202 1.57 -5.53 12.67
C SER A 202 0.57 -4.54 12.09
N LYS A 203 0.01 -4.84 10.90
CA LYS A 203 -1.04 -4.01 10.29
C LYS A 203 -2.33 -4.01 11.10
N THR A 204 -2.71 -5.17 11.65
CA THR A 204 -3.92 -5.28 12.48
C THR A 204 -3.77 -4.47 13.76
N LEU A 205 -2.66 -4.65 14.50
CA LEU A 205 -2.41 -3.94 15.76
C LEU A 205 -2.21 -2.43 15.55
N ALA A 206 -1.57 -2.01 14.45
CA ALA A 206 -1.39 -0.59 14.16
C ALA A 206 -2.72 0.10 13.82
N GLU A 207 -3.61 -0.56 13.08
CA GLU A 207 -4.94 0.00 12.79
C GLU A 207 -5.82 0.05 14.04
N ASP A 208 -5.81 -1.01 14.85
CA ASP A 208 -6.55 -1.08 16.12
C ASP A 208 -6.11 0.04 17.09
N ALA A 209 -4.80 0.18 17.31
CA ALA A 209 -4.24 1.25 18.14
C ALA A 209 -4.52 2.66 17.58
N ALA A 210 -4.58 2.81 16.26
CA ALA A 210 -4.94 4.08 15.61
C ALA A 210 -6.38 4.49 15.92
N TRP A 211 -7.33 3.53 15.85
CA TRP A 211 -8.74 3.80 16.16
C TRP A 211 -8.94 4.13 17.63
N ASP A 212 -8.35 3.36 18.54
CA ASP A 212 -8.39 3.65 19.98
C ASP A 212 -7.87 5.05 20.28
N PHE A 213 -6.68 5.40 19.74
CA PHE A 213 -6.08 6.71 19.94
C PHE A 213 -6.94 7.84 19.36
N ALA A 214 -7.49 7.64 18.16
CA ALA A 214 -8.33 8.64 17.49
C ALA A 214 -9.62 8.91 18.29
N GLU A 215 -10.27 7.86 18.80
CA GLU A 215 -11.46 8.00 19.65
C GLU A 215 -11.15 8.74 20.95
N GLU A 216 -10.07 8.37 21.65
CA GLU A 216 -9.65 9.00 22.91
C GLU A 216 -9.30 10.48 22.76
N ASN A 217 -8.78 10.88 21.60
CA ASN A 217 -8.31 12.24 21.33
C ASN A 217 -9.26 13.05 20.45
N GLY A 218 -10.41 12.51 20.06
CA GLY A 218 -11.41 13.19 19.23
C GLY A 218 -10.91 13.54 17.83
N ILE A 219 -10.08 12.68 17.24
CA ILE A 219 -9.57 12.85 15.87
C ILE A 219 -10.58 12.24 14.88
N ASP A 220 -11.01 13.02 13.90
CA ASP A 220 -11.73 12.48 12.73
C ASP A 220 -10.73 11.68 11.87
N MET A 221 -10.91 10.36 11.83
CA MET A 221 -10.02 9.44 11.13
C MET A 221 -10.80 8.53 10.19
N VAL A 222 -10.20 8.23 9.04
CA VAL A 222 -10.66 7.20 8.10
C VAL A 222 -9.49 6.30 7.72
N THR A 223 -9.74 5.00 7.54
CA THR A 223 -8.71 4.04 7.15
C THR A 223 -8.98 3.47 5.77
N MET A 224 -7.93 3.37 4.97
CA MET A 224 -7.94 2.76 3.64
C MET A 224 -7.27 1.40 3.71
N ASN A 225 -7.96 0.33 3.30
CA ASN A 225 -7.51 -1.05 3.40
C ASN A 225 -7.29 -1.66 1.99
N PRO A 226 -6.20 -1.28 1.28
CA PRO A 226 -5.88 -1.86 -0.01
C PRO A 226 -5.34 -3.28 0.10
N ALA A 227 -5.52 -4.04 -0.99
CA ALA A 227 -4.87 -5.33 -1.19
C ALA A 227 -3.55 -5.18 -1.98
N MET A 228 -3.24 -6.10 -2.91
CA MET A 228 -2.05 -5.98 -3.76
C MET A 228 -2.21 -4.79 -4.72
N ILE A 229 -1.38 -3.79 -4.52
CA ILE A 229 -1.43 -2.55 -5.28
C ILE A 229 -0.50 -2.64 -6.50
N ILE A 230 -1.09 -2.60 -7.70
CA ILE A 230 -0.39 -2.65 -8.99
C ILE A 230 -0.82 -1.49 -9.89
N GLY A 231 -0.13 -1.27 -11.02
CA GLY A 231 -0.40 -0.21 -11.97
C GLY A 231 0.89 0.47 -12.43
N PRO A 232 0.80 1.68 -13.02
CA PRO A 232 1.98 2.38 -13.50
C PRO A 232 2.89 2.77 -12.33
N LEU A 233 4.20 2.63 -12.53
CA LEU A 233 5.21 2.97 -11.55
C LEU A 233 5.68 4.41 -11.79
N LEU A 234 5.82 5.20 -10.73
CA LEU A 234 6.43 6.53 -10.83
C LEU A 234 7.95 6.45 -10.56
N GLN A 235 8.33 5.75 -9.50
CA GLN A 235 9.72 5.47 -9.15
C GLN A 235 10.30 4.32 -10.01
N PRO A 236 11.56 4.38 -10.47
CA PRO A 236 12.33 3.18 -10.83
C PRO A 236 12.94 2.45 -9.61
N THR A 237 12.08 2.15 -8.65
CA THR A 237 12.18 0.92 -7.84
C THR A 237 10.87 0.14 -7.97
N LEU A 238 10.86 -1.08 -7.44
CA LEU A 238 9.68 -1.94 -7.43
C LEU A 238 9.18 -2.06 -6.00
N ASN A 239 7.87 -1.91 -5.80
CA ASN A 239 7.21 -2.45 -4.62
C ASN A 239 7.00 -3.96 -4.79
N THR A 240 6.71 -4.64 -3.69
CA THR A 240 6.49 -6.10 -3.66
C THR A 240 5.47 -6.58 -4.68
N SER A 241 4.34 -5.88 -4.83
CA SER A 241 3.28 -6.28 -5.77
C SER A 241 3.73 -6.21 -7.23
N ALA A 242 4.49 -5.18 -7.60
CA ALA A 242 5.06 -5.06 -8.95
C ALA A 242 6.17 -6.10 -9.18
N THR A 243 6.93 -6.44 -8.14
CA THR A 243 7.92 -7.53 -8.19
C THR A 243 7.25 -8.88 -8.50
N GLU A 244 6.10 -9.19 -7.89
CA GLU A 244 5.36 -10.43 -8.19
C GLU A 244 4.96 -10.52 -9.68
N ILE A 245 4.47 -9.41 -10.27
CA ILE A 245 4.17 -9.36 -11.71
C ILE A 245 5.44 -9.51 -12.54
N LEU A 246 6.53 -8.84 -12.15
CA LEU A 246 7.81 -8.91 -12.84
C LEU A 246 8.36 -10.35 -12.85
N GLU A 247 8.35 -11.05 -11.71
CA GLU A 247 8.85 -12.42 -11.60
C GLU A 247 8.12 -13.36 -12.56
N ILE A 248 6.79 -13.22 -12.68
CA ILE A 248 5.99 -14.02 -13.61
C ILE A 248 6.39 -13.78 -15.08
N ILE A 249 6.57 -12.51 -15.48
CA ILE A 249 6.91 -12.17 -16.87
C ILE A 249 8.40 -12.37 -17.19
N ASN A 250 9.26 -12.53 -16.20
CA ASN A 250 10.70 -12.66 -16.36
C ASN A 250 11.19 -14.12 -16.30
N GLY A 251 10.36 -15.05 -16.78
CA GLY A 251 10.72 -16.46 -16.96
C GLY A 251 10.59 -17.32 -15.70
N ALA A 252 9.70 -16.98 -14.77
CA ALA A 252 9.34 -17.88 -13.67
C ALA A 252 8.90 -19.25 -14.21
N LYS A 253 9.35 -20.33 -13.56
CA LYS A 253 8.99 -21.70 -13.94
C LYS A 253 7.58 -22.08 -13.46
N THR A 254 7.19 -21.53 -12.32
CA THR A 254 5.93 -21.82 -11.65
C THR A 254 5.31 -20.54 -11.13
N PHE A 255 3.98 -20.52 -10.96
CA PHE A 255 3.27 -19.44 -10.25
C PHE A 255 2.76 -19.93 -8.87
N PRO A 256 2.65 -19.05 -7.86
CA PRO A 256 2.23 -19.45 -6.51
C PRO A 256 0.80 -20.04 -6.46
N ASN A 257 0.54 -21.02 -5.57
CA ASN A 257 -0.81 -21.47 -5.24
C ASN A 257 -1.45 -20.52 -4.22
N SER A 258 -1.77 -19.30 -4.65
CA SER A 258 -2.30 -18.24 -3.78
C SER A 258 -3.34 -17.39 -4.50
N SER A 259 -4.33 -16.91 -3.74
CA SER A 259 -5.40 -16.03 -4.20
C SER A 259 -5.33 -14.74 -3.40
N LEU A 260 -5.07 -13.63 -4.09
CA LEU A 260 -4.86 -12.32 -3.50
C LEU A 260 -5.86 -11.31 -4.07
N GLY A 261 -6.22 -10.31 -3.26
CA GLY A 261 -6.94 -9.14 -3.74
C GLY A 261 -6.01 -8.24 -4.56
N TRP A 262 -6.52 -7.63 -5.62
CA TRP A 262 -5.78 -6.70 -6.47
C TRP A 262 -6.53 -5.38 -6.61
N VAL A 263 -5.80 -4.29 -6.71
CA VAL A 263 -6.35 -2.94 -6.92
C VAL A 263 -5.37 -2.08 -7.69
N ASN A 264 -5.88 -1.19 -8.55
CA ASN A 264 -5.04 -0.22 -9.24
C ASN A 264 -4.59 0.87 -8.29
N VAL A 265 -3.32 1.23 -8.38
CA VAL A 265 -2.71 2.24 -7.53
C VAL A 265 -3.34 3.63 -7.71
N LYS A 266 -3.91 3.94 -8.88
CA LYS A 266 -4.70 5.17 -9.11
C LYS A 266 -6.00 5.18 -8.31
N ASP A 267 -6.66 4.03 -8.16
CA ASP A 267 -7.90 3.91 -7.39
C ASP A 267 -7.63 4.09 -5.91
N VAL A 268 -6.56 3.47 -5.41
CA VAL A 268 -6.15 3.64 -4.00
C VAL A 268 -5.77 5.09 -3.73
N ALA A 269 -5.04 5.74 -4.64
CA ALA A 269 -4.73 7.17 -4.56
C ALA A 269 -5.98 8.05 -4.50
N ASN A 270 -6.90 7.88 -5.44
CA ASN A 270 -8.16 8.63 -5.48
C ASN A 270 -9.02 8.37 -4.24
N ALA A 271 -9.07 7.14 -3.73
CA ALA A 271 -9.82 6.82 -2.53
C ALA A 271 -9.35 7.60 -1.31
N HIS A 272 -8.04 7.78 -1.14
CA HIS A 272 -7.49 8.60 -0.06
C HIS A 272 -7.94 10.06 -0.19
N ILE A 273 -7.79 10.66 -1.38
CA ILE A 273 -8.21 12.05 -1.65
C ILE A 273 -9.70 12.22 -1.34
N GLN A 274 -10.52 11.34 -1.90
CA GLN A 274 -11.97 11.41 -1.77
C GLN A 274 -12.43 11.20 -0.32
N ALA A 275 -11.78 10.30 0.42
CA ALA A 275 -12.08 10.09 1.84
C ALA A 275 -11.72 11.31 2.70
N PHE A 276 -10.72 12.09 2.31
CA PHE A 276 -10.43 13.37 2.94
C PHE A 276 -11.46 14.45 2.57
N GLU A 277 -11.76 14.60 1.28
CA GLU A 277 -12.60 15.69 0.77
C GLU A 277 -14.10 15.52 1.07
N ILE A 278 -14.60 14.28 1.08
CA ILE A 278 -16.02 13.98 1.28
C ILE A 278 -16.35 14.05 2.77
N PRO A 279 -17.16 15.02 3.24
CA PRO A 279 -17.39 15.20 4.68
C PRO A 279 -18.05 13.99 5.36
N SER A 280 -18.88 13.25 4.62
CA SER A 280 -19.59 12.06 5.11
C SER A 280 -18.75 10.77 5.07
N ALA A 281 -17.49 10.81 4.62
CA ALA A 281 -16.62 9.65 4.68
C ALA A 281 -16.29 9.33 6.15
N GLU A 282 -16.41 8.05 6.54
CA GLU A 282 -16.21 7.61 7.92
C GLU A 282 -15.77 6.14 7.99
N GLY A 283 -15.05 5.79 9.04
CA GLY A 283 -14.63 4.40 9.30
C GLY A 283 -13.59 3.88 8.30
N ARG A 284 -13.65 2.57 8.07
CA ARG A 284 -12.69 1.80 7.24
C ARG A 284 -13.19 1.69 5.81
N TYR A 285 -12.32 1.43 4.82
CA TYR A 285 -12.70 1.26 3.41
C TYR A 285 -11.90 0.14 2.76
N CYS A 286 -12.57 -0.92 2.28
CA CYS A 286 -11.92 -1.98 1.51
C CYS A 286 -11.62 -1.48 0.09
N LEU A 287 -10.36 -1.53 -0.32
CA LEU A 287 -9.92 -1.10 -1.66
C LEU A 287 -9.39 -2.29 -2.45
N VAL A 288 -10.33 -3.05 -3.03
CA VAL A 288 -10.04 -4.26 -3.82
C VAL A 288 -10.98 -4.36 -5.02
N GLU A 289 -10.42 -4.42 -6.24
CA GLU A 289 -11.21 -4.61 -7.46
C GLU A 289 -11.67 -6.07 -7.61
N ARG A 290 -10.79 -7.05 -7.39
CA ARG A 290 -11.19 -8.46 -7.26
C ARG A 290 -10.12 -9.28 -6.54
N VAL A 291 -10.52 -10.44 -6.05
CA VAL A 291 -9.59 -11.50 -5.62
C VAL A 291 -9.35 -12.45 -6.79
N ALA A 292 -8.09 -12.60 -7.20
CA ALA A 292 -7.70 -13.48 -8.28
C ALA A 292 -6.63 -14.47 -7.81
N HIS A 293 -6.75 -15.72 -8.25
CA HIS A 293 -5.69 -16.71 -8.12
C HIS A 293 -4.57 -16.37 -9.12
N PHE A 294 -3.32 -16.67 -8.80
CA PHE A 294 -2.20 -16.41 -9.72
C PHE A 294 -2.34 -17.09 -11.09
N SER A 295 -3.08 -18.21 -11.20
CA SER A 295 -3.39 -18.79 -12.51
C SER A 295 -4.22 -17.84 -13.40
N GLU A 296 -5.17 -17.09 -12.82
CA GLU A 296 -5.95 -16.09 -13.56
C GLU A 296 -5.06 -14.91 -13.98
N VAL A 297 -4.15 -14.47 -13.10
CA VAL A 297 -3.15 -13.43 -13.42
C VAL A 297 -2.28 -13.86 -14.62
N VAL A 298 -1.78 -15.10 -14.60
CA VAL A 298 -1.01 -15.68 -15.71
C VAL A 298 -1.86 -15.79 -16.98
N ASP A 299 -3.13 -16.16 -16.89
CA ASP A 299 -4.03 -16.22 -18.04
C ASP A 299 -4.30 -14.84 -18.66
N ILE A 300 -4.41 -13.79 -17.83
CA ILE A 300 -4.51 -12.40 -18.28
C ILE A 300 -3.23 -12.00 -19.00
N LEU A 301 -2.06 -12.24 -18.38
CA LEU A 301 -0.76 -11.96 -19.00
C LEU A 301 -0.60 -12.68 -20.34
N ARG A 302 -1.01 -13.95 -20.45
CA ARG A 302 -0.94 -14.72 -21.69
C ARG A 302 -1.80 -14.14 -22.80
N LYS A 303 -2.97 -13.58 -22.47
CA LYS A 303 -3.85 -12.92 -23.43
C LYS A 303 -3.29 -11.57 -23.90
N LEU A 304 -2.71 -10.81 -22.97
CA LEU A 304 -2.14 -9.48 -23.26
C LEU A 304 -0.80 -9.56 -23.99
N TYR A 305 0.03 -10.54 -23.63
CA TYR A 305 1.42 -10.72 -24.08
C TYR A 305 1.67 -12.16 -24.55
N PRO A 306 1.09 -12.59 -25.68
CA PRO A 306 1.15 -13.98 -26.14
C PRO A 306 2.57 -14.44 -26.55
N SER A 307 3.52 -13.52 -26.70
CA SER A 307 4.92 -13.82 -26.98
C SER A 307 5.77 -14.06 -25.73
N TYR A 308 5.26 -13.80 -24.53
CA TYR A 308 6.03 -13.94 -23.30
C TYR A 308 6.13 -15.41 -22.88
N GLU A 309 7.30 -15.80 -22.37
CA GLU A 309 7.50 -17.09 -21.73
C GLU A 309 6.95 -17.03 -20.30
N LEU A 310 5.72 -17.52 -20.11
CA LEU A 310 5.01 -17.50 -18.83
C LEU A 310 4.96 -18.89 -18.19
N PRO A 311 4.91 -18.99 -16.83
CA PRO A 311 4.81 -20.27 -16.15
C PRO A 311 3.53 -21.03 -16.52
N GLU A 312 3.65 -22.33 -16.80
CA GLU A 312 2.50 -23.21 -17.10
C GLU A 312 2.01 -23.97 -15.86
N GLN A 313 2.87 -24.12 -14.84
CA GLN A 313 2.61 -24.97 -13.69
C GLN A 313 2.45 -24.13 -12.42
N CYS A 314 1.54 -24.57 -11.56
CA CYS A 314 1.46 -24.04 -10.21
C CYS A 314 2.64 -24.59 -9.36
N ALA A 315 3.08 -23.83 -8.36
CA ALA A 315 4.14 -24.24 -7.45
C ALA A 315 3.75 -25.47 -6.60
N ASP A 316 2.45 -25.63 -6.32
CA ASP A 316 1.90 -26.76 -5.56
C ASP A 316 0.84 -27.51 -6.37
N ASP A 317 0.63 -28.79 -6.05
CA ASP A 317 -0.46 -29.58 -6.62
C ASP A 317 -1.84 -29.09 -6.10
N PRO A 318 -2.92 -29.30 -6.88
CA PRO A 318 -4.29 -28.98 -6.47
C PRO A 318 -4.69 -29.61 -5.11
N PRO A 319 -5.66 -29.01 -4.38
CA PRO A 319 -6.57 -27.97 -4.84
C PRO A 319 -5.96 -26.56 -4.83
N PHE A 320 -6.37 -25.73 -5.80
CA PHE A 320 -6.05 -24.30 -5.78
C PHE A 320 -6.76 -23.60 -4.63
N ARG A 321 -6.10 -22.59 -4.06
CA ARG A 321 -6.69 -21.75 -3.02
C ARG A 321 -7.94 -21.04 -3.60
N PRO A 322 -9.11 -21.13 -2.94
CA PRO A 322 -10.33 -20.51 -3.46
C PRO A 322 -10.19 -18.98 -3.50
N THR A 323 -10.90 -18.36 -4.43
CA THR A 323 -11.16 -16.93 -4.39
C THR A 323 -12.38 -16.65 -3.50
N TYR A 324 -12.54 -15.40 -3.10
CA TYR A 324 -13.67 -14.91 -2.30
C TYR A 324 -13.98 -13.46 -2.74
N GLN A 325 -15.08 -12.91 -2.28
CA GLN A 325 -15.47 -11.55 -2.64
C GLN A 325 -15.13 -10.57 -1.52
N ILE A 326 -14.75 -9.35 -1.91
CA ILE A 326 -14.59 -8.23 -0.99
C ILE A 326 -15.58 -7.15 -1.43
N SER A 327 -16.34 -6.62 -0.48
CA SER A 327 -17.31 -5.57 -0.71
C SER A 327 -16.63 -4.33 -1.29
N GLN A 328 -17.27 -3.75 -2.30
CA GLN A 328 -16.86 -2.48 -2.91
C GLN A 328 -17.86 -1.36 -2.62
N GLU A 329 -18.95 -1.68 -1.91
CA GLU A 329 -20.07 -0.77 -1.76
C GLU A 329 -19.66 0.52 -1.05
N LYS A 330 -18.80 0.41 -0.03
CA LYS A 330 -18.32 1.58 0.70
C LYS A 330 -17.34 2.42 -0.13
N ALA A 331 -16.40 1.80 -0.84
CA ALA A 331 -15.49 2.50 -1.75
C ALA A 331 -16.26 3.26 -2.86
N LYS A 332 -17.35 2.69 -3.39
CA LYS A 332 -18.21 3.38 -4.37
C LYS A 332 -18.88 4.63 -3.80
N THR A 333 -19.11 4.72 -2.48
CA THR A 333 -19.63 5.96 -1.86
C THR A 333 -18.64 7.13 -1.95
N LEU A 334 -17.35 6.84 -2.12
CA LEU A 334 -16.31 7.83 -2.40
C LEU A 334 -16.21 8.18 -3.90
N GLY A 335 -17.07 7.61 -4.75
CA GLY A 335 -17.04 7.77 -6.20
C GLY A 335 -15.93 6.96 -6.89
N ILE A 336 -15.40 5.92 -6.23
CA ILE A 336 -14.39 5.04 -6.82
C ILE A 336 -15.06 4.07 -7.80
N ASP A 337 -14.63 4.15 -9.05
CA ASP A 337 -14.93 3.19 -10.11
C ASP A 337 -13.63 2.44 -10.41
N PHE A 338 -13.54 1.19 -9.94
CA PHE A 338 -12.29 0.45 -9.95
C PHE A 338 -11.81 0.14 -11.37
N ILE A 339 -10.54 0.42 -11.64
CA ILE A 339 -9.89 0.05 -12.90
C ILE A 339 -9.75 -1.48 -12.94
N PRO A 340 -10.21 -2.14 -14.00
CA PRO A 340 -10.18 -3.61 -14.08
C PRO A 340 -8.76 -4.19 -13.92
N LEU A 341 -8.68 -5.39 -13.33
CA LEU A 341 -7.41 -6.09 -13.13
C LEU A 341 -6.60 -6.24 -14.43
N GLU A 342 -7.24 -6.50 -15.57
CA GLU A 342 -6.57 -6.63 -16.87
C GLU A 342 -5.87 -5.35 -17.30
N GLU A 343 -6.51 -4.20 -17.08
CA GLU A 343 -5.93 -2.89 -17.37
C GLU A 343 -4.79 -2.57 -16.40
N SER A 344 -4.99 -2.85 -15.12
CA SER A 344 -3.97 -2.66 -14.08
C SER A 344 -2.71 -3.50 -14.31
N ILE A 345 -2.86 -4.77 -14.71
CA ILE A 345 -1.73 -5.65 -15.09
C ILE A 345 -1.03 -5.08 -16.32
N LYS A 346 -1.78 -4.68 -17.35
CA LYS A 346 -1.21 -4.08 -18.56
C LYS A 346 -0.37 -2.84 -18.25
N GLU A 347 -0.91 -1.91 -17.45
CA GLU A 347 -0.20 -0.70 -17.05
C GLU A 347 1.08 -1.01 -16.26
N THR A 348 1.03 -2.05 -15.41
CA THR A 348 2.21 -2.53 -14.68
C THR A 348 3.29 -3.02 -15.63
N VAL A 349 2.94 -3.91 -16.57
CA VAL A 349 3.91 -4.48 -17.52
C VAL A 349 4.49 -3.42 -18.46
N GLU A 350 3.68 -2.50 -18.97
CA GLU A 350 4.20 -1.39 -19.78
C GLU A 350 5.14 -0.49 -18.97
N SER A 351 4.81 -0.19 -17.72
CA SER A 351 5.69 0.61 -16.86
C SER A 351 7.00 -0.11 -16.51
N LEU A 352 6.96 -1.44 -16.30
CA LEU A 352 8.16 -2.26 -16.11
C LEU A 352 9.10 -2.19 -17.33
N LYS A 353 8.53 -2.20 -18.55
CA LYS A 353 9.31 -2.04 -19.80
C LYS A 353 9.88 -0.64 -19.94
N GLU A 354 9.06 0.39 -19.72
CA GLU A 354 9.47 1.80 -19.82
C GLU A 354 10.62 2.12 -18.86
N LYS A 355 10.64 1.50 -17.67
CA LYS A 355 11.70 1.68 -16.67
C LYS A 355 12.86 0.69 -16.81
N GLY A 356 12.86 -0.19 -17.81
CA GLY A 356 13.95 -1.12 -18.10
C GLY A 356 14.08 -2.29 -17.12
N PHE A 357 13.01 -2.65 -16.40
CA PHE A 357 12.98 -3.84 -15.55
C PHE A 357 12.74 -5.13 -16.34
N HIS A 358 12.19 -5.02 -17.55
CA HIS A 358 11.91 -6.14 -18.43
C HIS A 358 12.24 -5.79 -19.89
N GLU A 359 13.02 -6.64 -20.54
CA GLU A 359 13.32 -6.57 -21.98
C GLU A 359 12.53 -7.65 -22.70
N SER A 360 11.74 -7.25 -23.70
CA SER A 360 10.83 -8.12 -24.47
C SER A 360 11.52 -9.05 -25.45
#